data_AF-A0A967T5T2-F1
#
_entry.id   AF-A0A967T5T2-F1
#
_cell.length_a   1.000
_cell.length_b   1.000
_cell.length_c   1.000
_cell.angle_alpha   90.00
_cell.angle_beta   90.00
_cell.angle_gamma   90.00
#
_symmetry.space_group_name_H-M   'P 1'
#
loop_
_entity.id
_entity.type
_entity.pdbx_description
1 polymer ?
#
loop_
_entity_poly.entity_id
_entity_poly.type
_entity_poly.pdbx_seq_one_letter_code
_entity_poly.pdbx_strand_id
1 'polypeptide(L)' 'MRLLTRSDFDGSVCTAILEELGIVDDILYVHPKDLQ' A
#
# COMPACT_ATOMS: atom_id res chain seq x y z
N MET A 1 -7.63 -8.36 -1.55
CA MET A 1 -7.26 -7.41 -2.63
C MET A 1 -5.75 -7.12 -2.53
N ARG A 2 -5.03 -6.93 -3.64
CA ARG A 2 -3.60 -6.54 -3.60
C ARG A 2 -3.48 -5.01 -3.64
N LEU A 3 -2.83 -4.43 -2.63
CA LEU A 3 -2.55 -2.99 -2.55
C LEU A 3 -1.18 -2.69 -3.14
N LEU A 4 -1.13 -1.79 -4.13
CA LEU A 4 0.11 -1.17 -4.57
C LEU A 4 0.19 0.24 -3.98
N THR A 5 1.28 0.52 -3.27
CA THR A 5 1.44 1.80 -2.58
C THR A 5 2.89 2.26 -2.58
N ARG A 6 3.12 3.53 -2.27
CA ARG A 6 4.46 4.09 -2.11
C ARG A 6 4.94 3.89 -0.67
N SER A 7 6.25 3.72 -0.50
CA SER A 7 6.88 3.61 0.83
C SER A 7 7.13 4.99 1.44
N ASP A 8 6.09 5.83 1.47
CA ASP A 8 6.07 7.08 2.21
C ASP A 8 5.08 7.01 3.38
N PHE A 9 5.05 8.08 4.18
CA PHE A 9 4.24 8.11 5.41
C PHE A 9 2.75 7.92 5.10
N ASP A 10 2.23 8.65 4.12
CA ASP A 10 0.83 8.58 3.72
C ASP A 10 0.46 7.18 3.21
N GLY A 11 1.33 6.57 2.39
CA GLY A 11 1.15 5.21 1.90
C GLY A 11 1.12 4.17 3.01
N SER A 12 1.96 4.35 4.04
CA SER A 12 2.04 3.44 5.19
C SER A 12 0.82 3.56 6.10
N VAL A 13 0.36 4.79 6.39
CA VAL A 13 -0.84 5.03 7.22
C VAL A 13 -2.10 4.52 6.52
N CYS A 14 -2.26 4.77 5.23
CA CYS A 14 -3.38 4.22 4.46
C CYS A 14 -3.38 2.69 4.48
N THR A 15 -2.21 2.06 4.35
CA THR A 15 -2.06 0.61 4.40
C THR A 15 -2.54 0.04 5.72
N ALA A 16 -2.10 0.61 6.85
CA ALA A 16 -2.50 0.16 8.18
C ALA A 16 -4.03 0.21 8.39
N ILE A 17 -4.69 1.28 7.94
CA ILE A 17 -6.16 1.41 8.02
C ILE A 17 -6.86 0.34 7.18
N LEU A 18 -6.35 0.07 5.97
CA LEU A 18 -6.94 -0.93 5.07
C LEU A 18 -6.73 -2.36 5.56
N GLU A 19 -5.61 -2.65 6.23
CA GLU A 19 -5.34 -3.93 6.90
C GLU A 19 -6.32 -4.13 8.08
N GLU A 20 -6.53 -3.12 8.92
CA GLU A 20 -7.47 -3.20 10.04
C GLU A 20 -8.92 -3.46 9.60
N LEU A 21 -9.31 -2.95 8.43
CA LEU A 21 -10.63 -3.18 7.83
C LEU A 21 -10.74 -4.52 7.09
N GLY A 22 -9.66 -5.29 6.96
CA GLY A 22 -9.64 -6.57 6.25
C GLY A 22 -9.90 -6.44 4.74
N ILE A 23 -9.53 -5.30 4.14
CA ILE A 23 -9.78 -5.01 2.71
C ILE A 23 -8.64 -5.52 1.84
N VAL A 24 -7.41 -5.54 2.37
CA VAL A 24 -6.18 -5.90 1.65
C VAL A 24 -5.58 -7.18 2.22
N ASP A 25 -5.11 -8.05 1.32
CA ASP A 25 -4.53 -9.36 1.68
C ASP A 25 -3.04 -9.44 1.34
N ASP A 26 -2.55 -8.51 0.50
CA ASP A 26 -1.16 -8.43 0.06
C ASP A 26 -0.80 -6.97 -0.27
N ILE A 27 0.42 -6.55 0.07
CA ILE A 27 0.92 -5.18 -0.09
C ILE A 27 2.24 -5.21 -0.84
N LEU A 28 2.33 -4.43 -1.91
CA LEU A 28 3.56 -4.19 -2.64
C LEU A 28 3.91 -2.71 -2.58
N TYR A 29 5.06 -2.42 -1.96
CA TYR A 29 5.67 -1.10 -2.01
C TYR A 29 6.43 -0.92 -3.32
N VAL A 30 6.11 0.14 -4.05
CA VAL A 30 6.72 0.46 -5.35
C VAL A 30 7.32 1.86 -5.34
N HIS A 31 8.46 2.03 -6.01
CA HIS A 31 8.95 3.36 -6.33
C HIS A 31 8.18 3.89 -7.55
N PRO A 32 7.85 5.20 -7.64
CA PRO A 32 7.09 5.74 -8.78
C PRO A 32 7.70 5.42 -10.15
N LYS A 33 9.02 5.23 -10.20
CA LYS A 33 9.76 4.84 -11.43
C LYS A 33 9.51 3.39 -11.87
N ASP A 34 9.02 2.52 -10.99
CA ASP A 34 8.77 1.10 -11.29
C ASP A 34 7.40 0.87 -11.96
N LEU A 35 6.52 1.87 -11.89
CA LEU A 35 5.18 1.87 -12.49
C LEU A 35 5.11 2.63 -13.83
N GLN A 36 6.14 3.43 -14.14
CA GLN A 36 6.16 4.34 -15.28
C GLN A 36 6.69 3.68 -16.55
#